data_AF-A0AB36SQV5-F1
#
_entry.id   AF-A0AB36SQV5-F1
#
_cell.length_a   1.000
_cell.length_b   1.000
_cell.length_c   1.000
_cell.angle_alpha   90.00
_cell.angle_beta   90.00
_cell.angle_gamma   90.00
#
_symmetry.space_group_name_H-M   'P 1'
#
loop_
_entity.id
_entity.type
_entity.pdbx_description
1 polymer ?
#
loop_
_entity_poly.entity_id
_entity_poly.type
_entity_poly.pdbx_seq_one_letter_code
_entity_poly.pdbx_strand_id
1 'polypeptide(L)'
;MTVSKFVQVRRDLHKIPEIGFKEWKTQQYILEYIETLANEYLEVRTWKTGVIVKVNGKSPEKIIGYRADIDGLPITEETGYEFASVHEGMMHACGHDLHTTIGLGLLTAAVSERIDDDLVFLFQPAEEGPGGALPMLESEELKGWKPNIILGLHIAPEYAVGTIATKEGLLFANTSELYVDLKGKGGHAAYPHTANDMIVAASHLVTQLQSVISRNVNPLDSAVITIGKITGGTVQNIIAEKSRLEGTIRTLSVESMKRVKSRIEAIVAGIEASFQCEAIIDYGAMYHQVYNHEELTREFMQFVHKQTDMNVITCTEAMTGEDFGYMLREIPGFMFWLGVNSEYGLHHAKLKPDEEVIEKAITFLSQYVKWKGNRK
;
A
#
# COMPACT_ATOMS: atom_id res chain seq x y z
N MET A 1 2.99 -19.43 -28.65
CA MET A 1 2.60 -20.17 -27.42
C MET A 1 1.35 -19.51 -26.90
N THR A 2 0.31 -20.28 -26.59
CA THR A 2 -0.93 -19.74 -26.03
C THR A 2 -0.62 -19.13 -24.67
N VAL A 3 -0.87 -17.83 -24.52
CA VAL A 3 -0.70 -17.11 -23.25
C VAL A 3 -1.65 -17.72 -22.22
N SER A 4 -1.19 -17.94 -20.98
CA SER A 4 -2.06 -18.47 -19.91
C SER A 4 -3.26 -17.54 -19.70
N LYS A 5 -4.40 -18.11 -19.27
CA LYS A 5 -5.60 -17.36 -18.92
C LYS A 5 -5.29 -16.23 -17.93
N PHE A 6 -4.46 -16.49 -16.92
CA PHE A 6 -4.14 -15.51 -15.89
C PHE A 6 -3.16 -14.44 -16.38
N VAL A 7 -2.23 -14.79 -17.28
CA VAL A 7 -1.41 -13.78 -17.94
C VAL A 7 -2.28 -12.84 -18.78
N GLN A 8 -3.30 -13.36 -19.47
CA GLN A 8 -4.24 -12.50 -20.19
C GLN A 8 -5.03 -11.58 -19.24
N VAL A 9 -5.49 -12.10 -18.09
CA VAL A 9 -6.15 -11.28 -17.05
C VAL A 9 -5.26 -10.12 -16.60
N ARG A 10 -3.99 -10.41 -16.28
CA ARG A 10 -3.03 -9.37 -15.89
C ARG A 10 -2.89 -8.31 -16.98
N ARG A 11 -2.74 -8.72 -18.23
CA ARG A 11 -2.59 -7.80 -19.37
C ARG A 11 -3.85 -6.98 -19.63
N ASP A 12 -5.03 -7.54 -19.37
CA ASP A 12 -6.30 -6.81 -19.49
C ASP A 12 -6.44 -5.74 -18.42
N LEU A 13 -6.13 -6.09 -17.16
CA LEU A 13 -6.06 -5.14 -16.05
C LEU A 13 -4.99 -4.06 -16.28
N HIS A 14 -3.82 -4.43 -16.79
CA HIS A 14 -2.72 -3.50 -17.08
C HIS A 14 -3.10 -2.38 -18.04
N LYS A 15 -4.05 -2.62 -18.95
CA LYS A 15 -4.54 -1.60 -19.90
C LYS A 15 -5.41 -0.53 -19.23
N ILE A 16 -6.01 -0.81 -18.08
CA ILE A 16 -7.05 0.04 -17.45
C ILE A 16 -6.66 0.55 -16.04
N PRO A 17 -5.44 1.05 -15.79
CA PRO A 17 -5.06 1.55 -14.48
C PRO A 17 -5.91 2.76 -14.08
N GLU A 18 -6.44 2.76 -12.87
CA GLU A 18 -7.32 3.79 -12.35
C GLU A 18 -6.89 4.18 -10.93
N ILE A 19 -6.93 5.47 -10.60
CA ILE A 19 -6.51 5.97 -9.28
C ILE A 19 -7.46 5.51 -8.17
N GLY A 20 -6.96 5.53 -6.94
CA GLY A 20 -7.70 5.26 -5.71
C GLY A 20 -9.12 5.81 -5.66
N PHE A 21 -10.08 4.94 -5.34
CA PHE A 21 -11.53 5.19 -5.31
C PHE A 21 -12.17 5.61 -6.64
N LYS A 22 -11.48 5.44 -7.76
CA LYS A 22 -12.02 5.64 -9.12
C LYS A 22 -11.79 4.45 -10.04
N GLU A 23 -11.51 3.28 -9.46
CA GLU A 23 -11.23 2.00 -10.12
C GLU A 23 -12.50 1.31 -10.67
N TRP A 24 -13.37 2.07 -11.33
CA TRP A 24 -14.68 1.59 -11.79
C TRP A 24 -14.57 0.53 -12.89
N LYS A 25 -13.64 0.67 -13.84
CA LYS A 25 -13.40 -0.33 -14.88
C LYS A 25 -12.70 -1.55 -14.32
N THR A 26 -11.75 -1.35 -13.41
CA THR A 26 -11.08 -2.46 -12.71
C THR A 26 -12.08 -3.26 -11.87
N GLN A 27 -12.94 -2.59 -11.11
CA GLN A 27 -14.02 -3.22 -10.34
C GLN A 27 -14.95 -4.01 -11.27
N GLN A 28 -15.38 -3.40 -12.37
CA GLN A 28 -16.25 -4.06 -13.34
C GLN A 28 -15.58 -5.33 -13.90
N TYR A 29 -14.30 -5.25 -14.28
CA TYR A 29 -13.55 -6.41 -14.78
C TYR A 29 -13.49 -7.54 -13.74
N ILE A 30 -13.21 -7.20 -12.47
CA ILE A 30 -13.18 -8.17 -11.37
C ILE A 30 -14.55 -8.84 -11.20
N LEU A 31 -15.63 -8.06 -11.20
CA LEU A 31 -17.00 -8.57 -11.07
C LEU A 31 -17.39 -9.49 -12.24
N GLU A 32 -17.10 -9.09 -13.47
CA GLU A 32 -17.34 -9.90 -14.67
C GLU A 32 -16.55 -11.22 -14.62
N TYR A 33 -15.30 -11.19 -14.16
CA TYR A 33 -14.52 -12.41 -13.95
C TYR A 33 -15.17 -13.32 -12.90
N ILE A 34 -15.58 -12.77 -11.75
CA ILE A 34 -16.22 -13.53 -10.67
C ILE A 34 -17.56 -14.12 -11.11
N GLU A 35 -18.33 -13.43 -11.96
CA GLU A 35 -19.57 -13.94 -12.52
C GLU A 35 -19.35 -15.25 -13.30
N THR A 36 -18.21 -15.40 -13.98
CA THR A 36 -17.85 -16.66 -14.67
C THR A 36 -17.59 -17.83 -13.72
N LEU A 37 -17.37 -17.55 -12.42
CA LEU A 37 -17.16 -18.54 -11.36
C LEU A 37 -18.42 -18.78 -10.51
N ALA A 38 -19.51 -18.05 -10.76
CA ALA A 38 -20.67 -18.00 -9.89
C ALA A 38 -21.27 -19.40 -9.64
N ASN A 39 -21.52 -19.68 -8.36
CA ASN A 39 -22.08 -20.94 -7.87
C ASN A 39 -22.73 -20.73 -6.49
N GLU A 40 -23.33 -21.77 -5.91
CA GLU A 40 -24.11 -21.68 -4.66
C GLU A 40 -23.30 -21.36 -3.39
N TYR A 41 -21.97 -21.50 -3.42
CA TYR A 41 -21.10 -21.28 -2.27
C TYR A 41 -20.25 -20.02 -2.42
N LEU A 42 -20.52 -19.18 -3.42
CA LEU A 42 -19.84 -17.91 -3.65
C LEU A 42 -20.80 -16.74 -3.38
N GLU A 43 -20.40 -15.84 -2.49
CA GLU A 43 -21.12 -14.61 -2.18
C GLU A 43 -20.25 -13.40 -2.49
N VAL A 44 -20.81 -12.38 -3.15
CA VAL A 44 -20.08 -11.16 -3.54
C VAL A 44 -20.72 -9.94 -2.90
N ARG A 45 -19.90 -9.04 -2.37
CA ARG A 45 -20.29 -7.70 -1.92
C ARG A 45 -19.37 -6.67 -2.56
N THR A 46 -19.92 -5.51 -2.88
CA THR A 46 -19.16 -4.36 -3.37
C THR A 46 -19.14 -3.26 -2.33
N TRP A 47 -18.00 -2.61 -2.13
CA TRP A 47 -17.88 -1.45 -1.25
C TRP A 47 -17.08 -0.37 -1.97
N LYS A 48 -17.71 0.76 -2.30
CA LYS A 48 -17.17 1.74 -3.26
C LYS A 48 -16.73 1.03 -4.56
N THR A 49 -15.45 1.12 -4.91
CA THR A 49 -14.80 0.40 -6.04
C THR A 49 -14.17 -0.93 -5.61
N GLY A 50 -14.15 -1.27 -4.33
CA GLY A 50 -13.68 -2.55 -3.81
C GLY A 50 -14.66 -3.70 -4.03
N VAL A 51 -14.13 -4.92 -4.05
CA VAL A 51 -14.91 -6.15 -4.16
C VAL A 51 -14.51 -7.12 -3.03
N ILE A 52 -15.52 -7.66 -2.35
CA ILE A 52 -15.35 -8.65 -1.29
C ILE A 52 -16.02 -9.93 -1.75
N VAL A 53 -15.28 -11.03 -1.79
CA VAL A 53 -15.81 -12.33 -2.21
C VAL A 53 -15.64 -13.34 -1.10
N LYS A 54 -16.74 -13.95 -0.65
CA LYS A 54 -16.70 -15.07 0.28
C LYS A 54 -16.93 -16.38 -0.47
N VAL A 55 -16.10 -17.38 -0.19
CA VAL A 55 -16.28 -18.76 -0.63
C VAL A 55 -16.57 -19.61 0.60
N ASN A 56 -17.78 -20.17 0.68
CA ASN A 56 -18.24 -20.95 1.82
C ASN A 56 -17.55 -22.33 1.87
N GLY A 57 -16.88 -22.60 2.99
CA GLY A 57 -16.21 -23.86 3.31
C GLY A 57 -17.19 -25.02 3.49
N LYS A 58 -16.67 -26.26 3.52
CA LYS A 58 -17.50 -27.47 3.71
C LYS A 58 -18.00 -27.62 5.14
N SER A 59 -17.16 -27.29 6.12
CA SER A 59 -17.48 -27.31 7.55
C SER A 59 -16.62 -26.28 8.29
N PRO A 60 -16.91 -24.98 8.10
CA PRO A 60 -15.97 -23.93 8.49
C PRO A 60 -15.91 -23.75 10.00
N GLU A 61 -14.70 -23.64 10.54
CA GLU A 61 -14.42 -23.23 11.92
C GLU A 61 -13.86 -21.81 11.99
N LYS A 62 -13.25 -21.34 10.90
CA LYS A 62 -12.68 -19.99 10.75
C LYS A 62 -12.78 -19.49 9.31
N ILE A 63 -12.48 -18.20 9.15
CA ILE A 63 -12.36 -17.51 7.86
C ILE A 63 -10.89 -17.18 7.60
N ILE A 64 -10.38 -17.60 6.45
CA ILE A 64 -9.04 -17.25 5.94
C ILE A 64 -9.18 -16.14 4.89
N GLY A 65 -8.50 -15.01 5.13
CA GLY A 65 -8.52 -13.84 4.27
C GLY A 65 -7.34 -13.80 3.29
N TYR A 66 -7.58 -13.33 2.07
CA TYR A 66 -6.54 -12.96 1.12
C TYR A 66 -6.82 -11.57 0.54
N ARG A 67 -5.87 -10.65 0.63
CA ARG A 67 -6.00 -9.27 0.13
C ARG A 67 -5.17 -9.08 -1.14
N ALA A 68 -5.77 -8.43 -2.13
CA ALA A 68 -5.11 -7.88 -3.31
C ALA A 68 -5.58 -6.43 -3.51
N ASP A 69 -4.66 -5.48 -3.60
CA ASP A 69 -4.93 -4.10 -4.04
C ASP A 69 -5.19 -4.05 -5.56
N ILE A 70 -5.88 -3.01 -6.01
CA ILE A 70 -6.40 -2.93 -7.38
C ILE A 70 -6.10 -1.61 -8.11
N ASP A 71 -5.58 -0.59 -7.43
CA ASP A 71 -5.41 0.75 -7.98
C ASP A 71 -4.13 0.91 -8.84
N GLY A 72 -4.14 1.92 -9.69
CA GLY A 72 -3.02 2.34 -10.53
C GLY A 72 -2.49 3.73 -10.14
N LEU A 73 -1.37 4.12 -10.74
CA LEU A 73 -0.65 5.35 -10.41
C LEU A 73 -0.67 6.37 -11.56
N PRO A 74 -0.61 7.69 -11.26
CA PRO A 74 -0.52 8.76 -12.26
C PRO A 74 0.89 8.88 -12.84
N ILE A 75 1.34 7.83 -13.51
CA ILE A 75 2.64 7.71 -14.18
C ILE A 75 2.37 7.40 -15.65
N THR A 76 2.99 8.16 -16.56
CA THR A 76 2.99 7.84 -17.98
C THR A 76 3.83 6.59 -18.23
N GLU A 77 3.21 5.54 -18.78
CA GLU A 77 3.88 4.29 -19.06
C GLU A 77 4.91 4.40 -20.21
N GLU A 78 6.11 3.88 -19.98
CA GLU A 78 7.24 3.84 -20.93
C GLU A 78 7.78 2.41 -21.14
N THR A 79 6.98 1.39 -20.82
CA THR A 79 7.39 -0.02 -20.93
C THR A 79 7.57 -0.43 -22.41
N GLY A 80 6.76 0.12 -23.32
CA GLY A 80 6.67 -0.35 -24.69
C GLY A 80 5.99 -1.72 -24.83
N TYR A 81 5.18 -2.13 -23.85
CA TYR A 81 4.34 -3.33 -23.98
C TYR A 81 3.30 -3.16 -25.10
N GLU A 82 2.96 -4.27 -25.78
CA GLU A 82 1.83 -4.30 -26.73
C GLU A 82 0.46 -4.13 -26.02
N PHE A 83 0.44 -4.35 -24.70
CA PHE A 83 -0.70 -4.19 -23.82
C PHE A 83 -0.52 -3.03 -22.83
N ALA A 84 0.27 -2.02 -23.20
CA ALA A 84 0.42 -0.81 -22.40
C ALA A 84 -0.94 -0.16 -22.10
N SER A 85 -0.98 0.61 -21.02
CA SER A 85 -2.11 1.39 -20.55
C SER A 85 -2.76 2.17 -21.69
N VAL A 86 -4.09 2.03 -21.80
CA VAL A 86 -4.91 2.87 -22.70
C VAL A 86 -5.40 4.14 -21.99
N HIS A 87 -5.12 4.28 -20.70
CA HIS A 87 -5.39 5.49 -19.92
C HIS A 87 -4.13 6.38 -19.95
N GLU A 88 -4.21 7.48 -20.70
CA GLU A 88 -3.10 8.42 -20.82
C GLU A 88 -2.65 8.94 -19.45
N GLY A 89 -1.34 8.90 -19.19
CA GLY A 89 -0.74 9.35 -17.93
C GLY A 89 -0.97 8.42 -16.73
N MET A 90 -1.46 7.19 -16.95
CA MET A 90 -1.74 6.20 -15.91
C MET A 90 -1.02 4.88 -16.17
N MET A 91 -0.54 4.22 -15.11
CA MET A 91 0.18 2.94 -15.18
C MET A 91 -0.03 2.12 -13.91
N HIS A 92 -0.11 0.78 -14.00
CA HIS A 92 0.09 -0.11 -12.85
C HIS A 92 1.59 -0.25 -12.53
N ALA A 93 2.20 0.84 -12.05
CA ALA A 93 3.64 0.91 -11.76
C ALA A 93 4.03 0.32 -10.40
N CYS A 94 3.09 -0.27 -9.65
CA CYS A 94 3.33 -0.98 -8.39
C CYS A 94 2.95 -2.48 -8.44
N GLY A 95 2.41 -2.95 -9.57
CA GLY A 95 2.07 -4.36 -9.78
C GLY A 95 0.71 -4.82 -9.27
N HIS A 96 -0.21 -3.90 -8.94
CA HIS A 96 -1.53 -4.22 -8.39
C HIS A 96 -2.43 -5.00 -9.40
N ASP A 97 -2.16 -4.85 -10.70
CA ASP A 97 -2.72 -5.71 -11.75
C ASP A 97 -2.29 -7.18 -11.57
N LEU A 98 -1.04 -7.41 -11.18
CA LEU A 98 -0.48 -8.73 -10.91
C LEU A 98 -1.01 -9.29 -9.58
N HIS A 99 -1.14 -8.46 -8.54
CA HIS A 99 -1.75 -8.83 -7.26
C HIS A 99 -3.21 -9.27 -7.44
N THR A 100 -4.00 -8.45 -8.14
CA THR A 100 -5.40 -8.73 -8.49
C THR A 100 -5.51 -10.03 -9.28
N THR A 101 -4.65 -10.24 -10.27
CA THR A 101 -4.62 -11.46 -11.09
C THR A 101 -4.37 -12.70 -10.23
N ILE A 102 -3.38 -12.67 -9.34
CA ILE A 102 -3.09 -13.78 -8.43
C ILE A 102 -4.28 -14.03 -7.50
N GLY A 103 -4.92 -12.98 -6.99
CA GLY A 103 -6.14 -13.07 -6.18
C GLY A 103 -7.29 -13.76 -6.92
N LEU A 104 -7.55 -13.39 -8.18
CA LEU A 104 -8.55 -14.03 -9.04
C LEU A 104 -8.20 -15.49 -9.36
N GLY A 105 -6.91 -15.80 -9.53
CA GLY A 105 -6.44 -17.17 -9.72
C GLY A 105 -6.63 -18.04 -8.48
N LEU A 106 -6.29 -17.51 -7.31
CA LEU A 106 -6.52 -18.20 -6.04
C LEU A 106 -8.03 -18.39 -5.77
N LEU A 107 -8.86 -17.39 -6.09
CA LEU A 107 -10.32 -17.52 -6.03
C LEU A 107 -10.82 -18.62 -6.98
N THR A 108 -10.30 -18.69 -8.21
CA THR A 108 -10.65 -19.75 -9.18
C THR A 108 -10.32 -21.13 -8.63
N ALA A 109 -9.15 -21.29 -8.01
CA ALA A 109 -8.74 -22.56 -7.39
C ALA A 109 -9.61 -22.93 -6.18
N ALA A 110 -9.93 -21.96 -5.32
CA ALA A 110 -10.80 -22.13 -4.16
C ALA A 110 -12.23 -22.53 -4.56
N VAL A 111 -12.74 -21.96 -5.66
CA VAL A 111 -14.04 -22.30 -6.21
C VAL A 111 -14.03 -23.71 -6.80
N SER A 112 -12.96 -24.08 -7.50
CA SER A 112 -12.85 -25.39 -8.16
C SER A 112 -12.71 -26.54 -7.16
N GLU A 113 -12.08 -26.28 -6.01
CA GLU A 113 -11.87 -27.27 -4.96
C GLU A 113 -12.07 -26.65 -3.57
N ARG A 114 -13.29 -26.80 -3.04
CA ARG A 114 -13.66 -26.30 -1.71
C ARG A 114 -12.80 -26.92 -0.60
N ILE A 115 -12.44 -26.09 0.37
CA ILE A 115 -11.76 -26.47 1.61
C ILE A 115 -12.78 -26.56 2.77
N ASP A 116 -12.33 -26.96 3.96
CA ASP A 116 -13.21 -27.07 5.13
C ASP A 116 -13.62 -25.68 5.66
N ASP A 117 -12.66 -24.77 5.80
CA ASP A 117 -12.85 -23.39 6.24
C ASP A 117 -13.38 -22.42 5.16
N ASP A 118 -13.93 -21.29 5.62
CA ASP A 118 -14.37 -20.21 4.75
C ASP A 118 -13.16 -19.42 4.22
N LEU A 119 -13.28 -18.92 2.99
CA LEU A 119 -12.32 -17.99 2.40
C LEU A 119 -12.98 -16.64 2.12
N VAL A 120 -12.25 -15.56 2.37
CA VAL A 120 -12.67 -14.19 2.00
C VAL A 120 -11.54 -13.52 1.22
N PHE A 121 -11.87 -13.06 0.01
CA PHE A 121 -10.97 -12.32 -0.86
C PHE A 121 -11.34 -10.84 -0.81
N LEU A 122 -10.35 -10.00 -0.53
CA LEU A 122 -10.49 -8.54 -0.48
C LEU A 122 -9.75 -7.94 -1.67
N PHE A 123 -10.50 -7.52 -2.69
CA PHE A 123 -9.98 -6.69 -3.78
C PHE A 123 -10.11 -5.24 -3.35
N GLN A 124 -9.03 -4.71 -2.78
CA GLN A 124 -9.00 -3.46 -2.05
C GLN A 124 -8.66 -2.27 -2.98
N PRO A 125 -9.45 -1.19 -2.99
CA PRO A 125 -9.10 0.04 -3.71
C PRO A 125 -8.10 0.90 -2.93
N ALA A 126 -7.55 1.91 -3.60
CA ALA A 126 -6.87 3.07 -3.01
C ALA A 126 -5.71 2.78 -2.03
N GLU A 127 -4.89 1.76 -2.29
CA GLU A 127 -3.67 1.51 -1.49
C GLU A 127 -2.69 2.67 -1.62
N GLU A 128 -2.45 3.17 -2.85
CA GLU A 128 -1.48 4.23 -3.14
C GLU A 128 -1.98 5.62 -2.68
N GLY A 129 -3.23 5.68 -2.21
CA GLY A 129 -3.83 6.87 -1.65
C GLY A 129 -5.28 7.06 -2.12
N PRO A 130 -6.17 7.60 -1.26
CA PRO A 130 -5.88 8.12 0.09
C PRO A 130 -5.91 7.04 1.21
N GLY A 131 -5.89 5.76 0.88
CA GLY A 131 -5.94 4.63 1.82
C GLY A 131 -7.30 3.93 1.81
N GLY A 132 -7.33 2.66 1.42
CA GLY A 132 -8.53 1.85 1.32
C GLY A 132 -8.68 0.82 2.43
N ALA A 133 -7.58 0.33 3.01
CA ALA A 133 -7.61 -0.77 3.97
C ALA A 133 -8.43 -0.46 5.22
N LEU A 134 -8.17 0.65 5.91
CA LEU A 134 -8.90 1.04 7.12
C LEU A 134 -10.41 1.23 6.86
N PRO A 135 -10.83 2.09 5.91
CA PRO A 135 -12.26 2.28 5.68
C PRO A 135 -12.97 1.03 5.14
N MET A 136 -12.28 0.13 4.43
CA MET A 136 -12.82 -1.18 4.04
C MET A 136 -12.96 -2.12 5.26
N LEU A 137 -11.98 -2.11 6.16
CA LEU A 137 -12.01 -2.90 7.40
C LEU A 137 -13.17 -2.49 8.32
N GLU A 138 -13.51 -1.20 8.33
CA GLU A 138 -14.62 -0.62 9.10
C GLU A 138 -15.99 -0.70 8.38
N SER A 139 -16.02 -1.20 7.14
CA SER A 139 -17.24 -1.26 6.34
C SER A 139 -18.26 -2.27 6.88
N GLU A 140 -19.54 -1.97 6.70
CA GLU A 140 -20.63 -2.91 7.03
C GLU A 140 -20.62 -4.11 6.09
N GLU A 141 -20.07 -3.96 4.88
CA GLU A 141 -19.93 -5.00 3.88
C GLU A 141 -18.93 -6.09 4.30
N LEU A 142 -17.86 -5.73 5.02
CA LEU A 142 -16.94 -6.71 5.60
C LEU A 142 -17.46 -7.29 6.93
N LYS A 143 -18.44 -6.64 7.55
CA LYS A 143 -19.02 -7.09 8.82
C LYS A 143 -19.66 -8.48 8.66
N GLY A 144 -19.31 -9.36 9.60
CA GLY A 144 -19.66 -10.79 9.57
C GLY A 144 -18.76 -11.65 8.67
N TRP A 145 -17.94 -11.03 7.82
CA TRP A 145 -16.94 -11.70 6.96
C TRP A 145 -15.50 -11.35 7.35
N LYS A 146 -15.30 -10.68 8.49
CA LYS A 146 -13.97 -10.33 9.02
C LYS A 146 -13.14 -11.62 9.19
N PRO A 147 -11.99 -11.75 8.49
CA PRO A 147 -11.16 -12.95 8.59
C PRO A 147 -10.61 -13.18 9.99
N ASN A 148 -10.39 -14.45 10.35
CA ASN A 148 -9.64 -14.84 11.54
C ASN A 148 -8.13 -14.76 11.31
N ILE A 149 -7.69 -15.02 10.07
CA ILE A 149 -6.32 -14.79 9.62
C ILE A 149 -6.34 -14.08 8.27
N ILE A 150 -5.33 -13.27 7.96
CA ILE A 150 -5.25 -12.59 6.67
C ILE A 150 -3.87 -12.67 6.03
N LEU A 151 -3.86 -12.86 4.71
CA LEU A 151 -2.67 -13.00 3.87
C LEU A 151 -2.64 -11.86 2.86
N GLY A 152 -1.46 -11.35 2.57
CA GLY A 152 -1.20 -10.44 1.46
C GLY A 152 0.14 -10.75 0.80
N LEU A 153 0.34 -10.24 -0.39
CA LEU A 153 1.66 -10.22 -1.03
C LEU A 153 1.89 -8.87 -1.70
N HIS A 154 3.15 -8.56 -1.91
CA HIS A 154 3.55 -7.47 -2.79
C HIS A 154 4.67 -7.95 -3.72
N ILE A 155 4.69 -7.53 -4.98
CA ILE A 155 5.79 -7.86 -5.88
C ILE A 155 7.09 -7.18 -5.46
N ALA A 156 8.22 -7.85 -5.66
CA ALA A 156 9.56 -7.34 -5.43
C ALA A 156 10.38 -7.48 -6.72
N PRO A 157 10.56 -6.36 -7.47
CA PRO A 157 11.35 -6.30 -8.69
C PRO A 157 12.75 -6.91 -8.59
N GLU A 158 13.41 -6.71 -7.46
CA GLU A 158 14.81 -7.07 -7.21
C GLU A 158 15.05 -8.57 -6.98
N TYR A 159 14.00 -9.34 -6.65
CA TYR A 159 14.12 -10.78 -6.42
C TYR A 159 13.77 -11.58 -7.67
N ALA A 160 14.50 -12.67 -7.89
CA ALA A 160 14.25 -13.59 -9.00
C ALA A 160 12.87 -14.26 -8.89
N VAL A 161 12.25 -14.58 -10.03
CA VAL A 161 11.01 -15.35 -10.10
C VAL A 161 11.14 -16.65 -9.31
N GLY A 162 10.13 -16.94 -8.49
CA GLY A 162 10.13 -18.10 -7.58
C GLY A 162 10.69 -17.81 -6.19
N THR A 163 11.16 -16.59 -5.93
CA THR A 163 11.58 -16.16 -4.59
C THR A 163 10.41 -15.60 -3.79
N ILE A 164 10.28 -16.05 -2.54
CA ILE A 164 9.39 -15.49 -1.53
C ILE A 164 10.28 -14.93 -0.42
N ALA A 165 10.19 -13.63 -0.13
CA ALA A 165 10.96 -13.01 0.93
C ALA A 165 10.03 -12.45 2.01
N THR A 166 10.20 -12.90 3.25
CA THR A 166 9.39 -12.43 4.38
C THR A 166 10.15 -12.58 5.68
N LYS A 167 9.64 -11.98 6.75
CA LYS A 167 10.19 -12.12 8.10
C LYS A 167 9.09 -12.03 9.14
N GLU A 168 9.36 -12.62 10.29
CA GLU A 168 8.58 -12.45 11.51
C GLU A 168 8.69 -10.98 11.99
N GLY A 169 7.61 -10.47 12.58
CA GLY A 169 7.56 -9.12 13.11
C GLY A 169 7.54 -8.05 12.03
N LEU A 170 8.31 -6.98 12.21
CA LEU A 170 8.26 -5.81 11.33
C LEU A 170 8.76 -6.15 9.91
N LEU A 171 7.88 -6.10 8.92
CA LEU A 171 8.20 -6.17 7.50
C LEU A 171 8.31 -4.76 6.89
N PHE A 172 7.26 -3.93 7.03
CA PHE A 172 7.21 -2.55 6.50
C PHE A 172 7.00 -1.51 7.59
N ALA A 173 7.70 -0.38 7.46
CA ALA A 173 7.67 0.73 8.41
C ALA A 173 6.32 1.47 8.45
N ASN A 174 6.09 2.23 9.52
CA ASN A 174 4.98 3.18 9.59
C ASN A 174 5.28 4.38 8.68
N THR A 175 4.28 4.85 7.95
CA THR A 175 4.41 6.04 7.10
C THR A 175 3.30 7.04 7.39
N SER A 176 3.59 8.31 7.15
CA SER A 176 2.61 9.39 7.18
C SER A 176 3.02 10.43 6.17
N GLU A 177 2.05 11.03 5.50
CA GLU A 177 2.28 12.29 4.79
C GLU A 177 2.46 13.43 5.79
N LEU A 178 3.01 14.55 5.31
CA LEU A 178 3.16 15.77 6.07
C LEU A 178 2.94 16.97 5.15
N TYR A 179 1.82 17.64 5.34
CA TYR A 179 1.50 18.92 4.74
C TYR A 179 1.49 19.99 5.83
N VAL A 180 2.18 21.10 5.58
CA VAL A 180 2.13 22.27 6.47
C VAL A 180 1.85 23.50 5.64
N ASP A 181 0.67 24.10 5.84
CA ASP A 181 0.30 25.37 5.24
C ASP A 181 0.62 26.51 6.23
N LEU A 182 1.35 27.51 5.77
CA LEU A 182 1.67 28.72 6.52
C LEU A 182 1.01 29.93 5.85
N LYS A 183 0.40 30.80 6.66
CA LYS A 183 -0.27 32.01 6.18
C LYS A 183 0.09 33.21 7.06
N GLY A 184 0.72 34.20 6.46
CA GLY A 184 1.11 35.46 7.07
C GLY A 184 0.42 36.63 6.39
N LYS A 185 1.22 37.62 6.00
CA LYS A 185 0.72 38.85 5.36
C LYS A 185 1.65 39.24 4.22
N GLY A 186 1.12 39.27 3.01
CA GLY A 186 1.89 39.72 1.84
C GLY A 186 2.21 41.22 1.90
N GLY A 187 3.12 41.66 1.04
CA GLY A 187 3.47 43.07 0.93
C GLY A 187 4.52 43.35 -0.13
N HIS A 188 4.82 44.63 -0.34
CA HIS A 188 5.89 45.03 -1.24
C HIS A 188 7.24 44.70 -0.61
N ALA A 189 8.17 44.11 -1.37
CA ALA A 189 9.50 43.74 -0.89
C ALA A 189 10.35 44.90 -0.31
N ALA A 190 10.03 46.16 -0.63
CA ALA A 190 10.72 47.33 -0.09
C ALA A 190 10.24 47.71 1.33
N TYR A 191 9.12 47.15 1.81
CA TYR A 191 8.53 47.47 3.10
C TYR A 191 8.31 46.21 3.96
N PRO A 192 9.36 45.42 4.25
CA PRO A 192 9.22 44.15 4.97
C PRO A 192 8.63 44.30 6.36
N HIS A 193 8.84 45.43 7.04
CA HIS A 193 8.26 45.74 8.35
C HIS A 193 6.72 45.85 8.35
N THR A 194 6.07 45.84 7.18
CA THR A 194 4.60 45.89 7.04
C THR A 194 3.97 44.54 6.67
N ALA A 195 4.81 43.52 6.46
CA ALA A 195 4.48 42.20 5.95
C ALA A 195 5.00 41.10 6.90
N ASN A 196 4.60 39.86 6.65
CA ASN A 196 5.09 38.68 7.35
C ASN A 196 5.39 37.58 6.33
N ASP A 197 6.67 37.32 6.11
CA ASP A 197 7.18 36.55 4.97
C ASP A 197 7.14 35.03 5.19
N MET A 198 6.23 34.36 4.49
CA MET A 198 6.06 32.91 4.62
C MET A 198 7.14 32.08 3.91
N ILE A 199 7.96 32.67 3.04
CA ILE A 199 9.17 31.98 2.54
C ILE A 199 10.22 31.89 3.65
N VAL A 200 10.39 32.95 4.43
CA VAL A 200 11.33 32.96 5.57
C VAL A 200 10.86 31.99 6.65
N ALA A 201 9.58 32.06 7.05
CA ALA A 201 9.02 31.15 8.05
C ALA A 201 9.15 29.68 7.63
N ALA A 202 8.84 29.34 6.38
CA ALA A 202 8.99 27.97 5.87
C ALA A 202 10.45 27.50 5.86
N SER A 203 11.39 28.36 5.49
CA SER A 203 12.83 28.04 5.48
C SER A 203 13.35 27.71 6.88
N HIS A 204 12.91 28.47 7.89
CA HIS A 204 13.20 28.19 9.29
C HIS A 204 12.53 26.90 9.76
N LEU A 205 11.28 26.64 9.37
CA LEU A 205 10.57 25.40 9.69
C LEU A 205 11.33 24.18 9.15
N VAL A 206 11.69 24.16 7.86
CA VAL A 206 12.45 23.04 7.25
C VAL A 206 13.71 22.73 8.03
N THR A 207 14.45 23.77 8.43
CA THR A 207 15.69 23.64 9.20
C THR A 207 15.43 23.07 10.59
N GLN A 208 14.40 23.56 11.30
CA GLN A 208 14.07 23.08 12.64
C GLN A 208 13.55 21.65 12.66
N LEU A 209 12.80 21.22 11.63
CA LEU A 209 12.30 19.85 11.51
C LEU A 209 13.43 18.80 11.55
N GLN A 210 14.64 19.14 11.08
CA GLN A 210 15.80 18.24 11.13
C GLN A 210 16.23 17.89 12.57
N SER A 211 15.88 18.75 13.54
CA SER A 211 16.15 18.50 14.96
C SER A 211 15.31 17.35 15.53
N VAL A 212 14.14 17.06 14.95
CA VAL A 212 13.26 15.98 15.42
C VAL A 212 13.97 14.64 15.33
N ILE A 213 14.51 14.32 14.15
CA ILE A 213 15.25 13.07 13.94
C ILE A 213 16.56 13.11 14.70
N SER A 214 17.35 14.17 14.53
CA SER A 214 18.70 14.18 15.08
C SER A 214 18.74 14.20 16.61
N ARG A 215 17.76 14.81 17.31
CA ARG A 215 17.81 15.06 18.76
C ARG A 215 16.67 14.42 19.58
N ASN A 216 15.56 13.97 18.97
CA ASN A 216 14.42 13.45 19.72
C ASN A 216 14.15 11.96 19.52
N VAL A 217 14.62 11.36 18.43
CA VAL A 217 14.49 9.93 18.16
C VAL A 217 15.68 9.18 18.77
N ASN A 218 15.44 7.99 19.34
CA ASN A 218 16.51 7.14 19.85
C ASN A 218 17.45 6.77 18.70
N PRO A 219 18.78 6.96 18.82
CA PRO A 219 19.72 6.55 17.76
C PRO A 219 19.70 5.06 17.40
N LEU A 220 19.12 4.21 18.26
CA LEU A 220 18.89 2.77 17.99
C LEU A 220 17.52 2.48 17.34
N ASP A 221 16.66 3.49 17.21
CA ASP A 221 15.44 3.45 16.41
C ASP A 221 15.68 4.22 15.09
N SER A 222 14.82 4.04 14.10
CA SER A 222 14.93 4.75 12.83
C SER A 222 13.66 5.54 12.52
N ALA A 223 13.87 6.80 12.15
CA ALA A 223 12.83 7.70 11.69
C ALA A 223 13.38 8.67 10.64
N VAL A 224 12.53 9.07 9.70
CA VAL A 224 12.87 9.99 8.61
C VAL A 224 11.77 11.03 8.51
N ILE A 225 12.15 12.29 8.31
CA ILE A 225 11.26 13.35 7.83
C ILE A 225 11.90 13.90 6.57
N THR A 226 11.19 13.83 5.45
CA THR A 226 11.65 14.40 4.17
C THR A 226 10.64 15.44 3.73
N ILE A 227 11.10 16.67 3.52
CA ILE A 227 10.32 17.69 2.81
C ILE A 227 10.71 17.61 1.33
N GLY A 228 9.81 17.05 0.52
CA GLY A 228 10.05 16.83 -0.90
C GLY A 228 9.70 18.05 -1.75
N LYS A 229 8.80 18.91 -1.27
CA LYS A 229 8.34 20.09 -2.00
C LYS A 229 8.07 21.25 -1.04
N ILE A 230 8.45 22.43 -1.50
CA ILE A 230 8.11 23.71 -0.89
C ILE A 230 7.54 24.61 -1.99
N THR A 231 6.46 25.33 -1.70
CA THR A 231 5.87 26.30 -2.63
C THR A 231 5.53 27.58 -1.87
N GLY A 232 5.86 28.74 -2.45
CA GLY A 232 5.57 30.04 -1.85
C GLY A 232 5.99 31.19 -2.76
N GLY A 233 5.28 32.32 -2.64
CA GLY A 233 5.50 33.51 -3.47
C GLY A 233 4.97 33.39 -4.90
N THR A 234 5.04 34.50 -5.63
CA THR A 234 4.57 34.60 -7.03
C THR A 234 5.56 35.32 -7.94
N VAL A 235 6.18 36.40 -7.46
CA VAL A 235 7.15 37.24 -8.20
C VAL A 235 8.17 37.82 -7.22
N GLN A 236 9.39 38.12 -7.69
CA GLN A 236 10.55 38.41 -6.85
C GLN A 236 10.44 39.68 -5.97
N ASN A 237 9.54 40.61 -6.29
CA ASN A 237 9.39 41.88 -5.58
C ASN A 237 8.15 41.93 -4.66
N ILE A 238 7.50 40.78 -4.42
CA ILE A 238 6.35 40.63 -3.52
C ILE A 238 6.73 39.64 -2.41
N ILE A 239 6.53 40.04 -1.15
CA ILE A 239 6.67 39.19 0.02
C ILE A 239 5.52 38.17 0.03
N ALA A 240 5.85 36.90 0.20
CA ALA A 240 4.90 35.80 0.11
C ALA A 240 3.95 35.79 1.31
N GLU A 241 2.65 35.94 1.06
CA GLU A 241 1.61 35.79 2.08
C GLU A 241 1.44 34.34 2.53
N LYS A 242 1.69 33.37 1.64
CA LYS A 242 1.44 31.94 1.88
C LYS A 242 2.63 31.11 1.45
N SER A 243 2.85 30.01 2.16
CA SER A 243 3.72 28.93 1.73
C SER A 243 3.16 27.58 2.16
N ARG A 244 3.52 26.53 1.43
CA ARG A 244 3.17 25.14 1.73
C ARG A 244 4.41 24.28 1.69
N LEU A 245 4.57 23.44 2.70
CA LEU A 245 5.54 22.35 2.73
C LEU A 245 4.80 21.03 2.51
N GLU A 246 5.37 20.16 1.69
CA GLU A 246 4.85 18.82 1.45
C GLU A 246 5.98 17.80 1.62
N GLY A 247 5.72 16.76 2.40
CA GLY A 247 6.73 15.81 2.81
C GLY A 247 6.16 14.49 3.30
N THR A 248 7.04 13.65 3.82
CA THR A 248 6.72 12.32 4.35
C THR A 248 7.50 12.06 5.63
N ILE A 249 6.86 11.30 6.53
CA ILE A 249 7.41 10.81 7.78
C ILE A 249 7.44 9.29 7.69
N ARG A 250 8.56 8.66 8.05
CA ARG A 250 8.69 7.20 8.16
C ARG A 250 9.28 6.83 9.51
N THR A 251 8.75 5.81 10.19
CA THR A 251 9.30 5.31 11.47
C THR A 251 9.18 3.79 11.59
N LEU A 252 10.15 3.14 12.23
CA LEU A 252 10.08 1.68 12.46
C LEU A 252 9.02 1.29 13.50
N SER A 253 8.67 2.19 14.42
CA SER A 253 7.69 1.95 15.48
C SER A 253 6.57 3.00 15.52
N VAL A 254 5.41 2.59 16.03
CA VAL A 254 4.25 3.47 16.26
C VAL A 254 4.58 4.52 17.32
N GLU A 255 5.36 4.15 18.34
CA GLU A 255 5.84 5.02 19.41
C GLU A 255 6.74 6.14 18.83
N SER A 256 7.63 5.81 17.90
CA SER A 256 8.43 6.82 17.21
C SER A 256 7.59 7.71 16.31
N MET A 257 6.57 7.19 15.63
CA MET A 257 5.65 8.03 14.84
C MET A 257 4.95 9.06 15.74
N LYS A 258 4.40 8.63 16.88
CA LYS A 258 3.74 9.52 17.86
C LYS A 258 4.71 10.59 18.37
N ARG A 259 5.94 10.20 18.70
CA ARG A 259 6.97 11.13 19.16
C ARG A 259 7.33 12.14 18.07
N VAL A 260 7.58 11.69 16.84
CA VAL A 260 7.93 12.54 15.71
C VAL A 260 6.82 13.57 15.46
N LYS A 261 5.56 13.13 15.37
CA LYS A 261 4.41 14.03 15.17
C LYS A 261 4.28 15.07 16.28
N SER A 262 4.36 14.65 17.54
CA SER A 262 4.32 15.57 18.68
C SER A 262 5.45 16.63 18.63
N ARG A 263 6.65 16.26 18.16
CA ARG A 263 7.75 17.21 18.00
C ARG A 263 7.55 18.15 16.81
N ILE A 264 6.98 17.66 15.71
CA ILE A 264 6.59 18.49 14.55
C ILE A 264 5.56 19.54 14.99
N GLU A 265 4.49 19.11 15.68
CA GLU A 265 3.45 20.01 16.21
C GLU A 265 4.04 21.11 17.10
N ALA A 266 4.95 20.75 18.01
CA ALA A 266 5.61 21.73 18.87
C ALA A 266 6.49 22.72 18.10
N ILE A 267 7.22 22.27 17.07
CA ILE A 267 8.05 23.15 16.23
C ILE A 267 7.17 24.08 15.39
N VAL A 268 6.10 23.55 14.79
CA VAL A 268 5.16 24.35 14.00
C VAL A 268 4.49 25.42 14.86
N ALA A 269 4.05 25.07 16.07
CA ALA A 269 3.52 26.05 17.02
C ALA A 269 4.58 27.11 17.42
N GLY A 270 5.85 26.71 17.54
CA GLY A 270 6.96 27.63 17.75
C GLY A 270 7.17 28.60 16.58
N ILE A 271 7.08 28.12 15.33
CA ILE A 271 7.13 28.94 14.12
C ILE A 271 5.96 29.91 14.06
N GLU A 272 4.75 29.43 14.36
CA GLU A 272 3.53 30.25 14.41
C GLU A 272 3.72 31.44 15.36
N ALA A 273 4.22 31.17 16.58
CA ALA A 273 4.48 32.20 17.58
C ALA A 273 5.65 33.13 17.19
N SER A 274 6.77 32.59 16.70
CA SER A 274 7.97 33.39 16.42
C SER A 274 7.83 34.28 15.19
N PHE A 275 7.06 33.84 14.20
CA PHE A 275 6.80 34.58 12.98
C PHE A 275 5.46 35.31 13.00
N GLN A 276 4.59 35.10 14.00
CA GLN A 276 3.25 35.72 14.06
C GLN A 276 2.39 35.42 12.81
N CYS A 277 2.38 34.15 12.40
CA CYS A 277 1.58 33.66 11.28
C CYS A 277 0.51 32.67 11.75
N GLU A 278 -0.29 32.13 10.83
CA GLU A 278 -1.14 30.96 11.04
C GLU A 278 -0.43 29.73 10.45
N ALA A 279 -0.48 28.58 11.13
CA ALA A 279 0.03 27.31 10.62
C ALA A 279 -1.01 26.18 10.75
N ILE A 280 -1.16 25.37 9.70
CA ILE A 280 -2.06 24.22 9.69
C ILE A 280 -1.26 22.99 9.29
N ILE A 281 -1.34 21.94 10.09
CA ILE A 281 -0.74 20.64 9.80
C ILE A 281 -1.82 19.70 9.30
N ASP A 282 -1.56 19.02 8.19
CA ASP A 282 -2.35 17.92 7.68
C ASP A 282 -1.42 16.72 7.46
N TYR A 283 -1.75 15.59 8.09
CA TYR A 283 -0.95 14.37 8.04
C TYR A 283 -1.32 13.44 6.87
N GLY A 284 -2.31 13.82 6.06
CA GLY A 284 -2.73 13.06 4.88
C GLY A 284 -2.95 11.58 5.17
N ALA A 285 -2.53 10.73 4.23
CA ALA A 285 -2.53 9.29 4.43
C ALA A 285 -1.54 8.88 5.53
N MET A 286 -2.00 7.99 6.41
CA MET A 286 -1.18 7.36 7.44
C MET A 286 -1.24 5.86 7.23
N TYR A 287 -0.11 5.16 7.25
CA TYR A 287 -0.08 3.69 7.20
C TYR A 287 0.56 3.14 8.47
N HIS A 288 -0.10 2.14 9.04
CA HIS A 288 0.47 1.36 10.14
C HIS A 288 1.55 0.43 9.58
N GLN A 289 2.50 0.06 10.45
CA GLN A 289 3.48 -0.96 10.12
C GLN A 289 2.83 -2.27 9.65
N VAL A 290 3.43 -2.89 8.64
CA VAL A 290 3.13 -4.28 8.30
C VAL A 290 3.92 -5.15 9.26
N TYR A 291 3.26 -5.55 10.34
CA TYR A 291 3.82 -6.42 11.36
C TYR A 291 3.28 -7.83 11.18
N ASN A 292 4.13 -8.70 10.67
CA ASN A 292 3.85 -10.10 10.42
C ASN A 292 3.75 -10.89 11.74
N HIS A 293 2.63 -11.58 11.94
CA HIS A 293 2.43 -12.43 13.11
C HIS A 293 3.44 -13.58 13.12
N GLU A 294 4.34 -13.59 14.12
CA GLU A 294 5.53 -14.44 14.13
C GLU A 294 5.24 -15.93 13.87
N GLU A 295 4.28 -16.51 14.59
CA GLU A 295 3.95 -17.94 14.44
C GLU A 295 3.38 -18.29 13.07
N LEU A 296 2.52 -17.43 12.50
CA LEU A 296 1.90 -17.66 11.20
C LEU A 296 2.93 -17.52 10.09
N THR A 297 3.83 -16.55 10.19
CA THR A 297 4.91 -16.37 9.24
C THR A 297 5.90 -17.52 9.28
N ARG A 298 6.30 -17.98 10.48
CA ARG A 298 7.17 -19.15 10.63
C ARG A 298 6.54 -20.39 10.03
N GLU A 299 5.25 -20.60 10.29
CA GLU A 299 4.48 -21.70 9.74
C GLU A 299 4.45 -21.66 8.21
N PHE A 300 4.17 -20.49 7.63
CA PHE A 300 4.17 -20.29 6.18
C PHE A 300 5.54 -20.54 5.56
N MET A 301 6.62 -19.98 6.14
CA MET A 301 7.97 -20.22 5.64
C MET A 301 8.35 -21.70 5.68
N GLN A 302 7.99 -22.42 6.75
CA GLN A 302 8.20 -23.86 6.84
C GLN A 302 7.37 -24.64 5.83
N PHE A 303 6.12 -24.24 5.57
CA PHE A 303 5.28 -24.84 4.55
C PHE A 303 5.91 -24.67 3.16
N VAL A 304 6.25 -23.44 2.79
CA VAL A 304 6.85 -23.12 1.48
C VAL A 304 8.13 -23.94 1.28
N HIS A 305 9.01 -23.96 2.28
CA HIS A 305 10.27 -24.70 2.22
C HIS A 305 10.09 -26.22 2.05
N LYS A 306 9.03 -26.81 2.62
CA LYS A 306 8.83 -28.27 2.66
C LYS A 306 7.91 -28.80 1.56
N GLN A 307 6.99 -27.99 1.06
CA GLN A 307 5.84 -28.46 0.27
C GLN A 307 5.78 -27.83 -1.14
N THR A 308 6.71 -26.93 -1.47
CA THR A 308 6.69 -26.18 -2.73
C THR A 308 8.08 -26.07 -3.32
N ASP A 309 8.16 -25.79 -4.62
CA ASP A 309 9.42 -25.52 -5.32
C ASP A 309 9.85 -24.04 -5.24
N MET A 310 9.15 -23.23 -4.44
CA MET A 310 9.48 -21.81 -4.25
C MET A 310 10.66 -21.67 -3.28
N ASN A 311 11.53 -20.71 -3.55
CA ASN A 311 12.65 -20.36 -2.68
C ASN A 311 12.21 -19.34 -1.63
N VAL A 312 12.06 -19.76 -0.38
CA VAL A 312 11.74 -18.85 0.73
C VAL A 312 12.99 -18.37 1.46
N ILE A 313 13.11 -17.06 1.64
CA ILE A 313 14.22 -16.42 2.33
C ILE A 313 13.73 -15.45 3.41
N THR A 314 14.59 -15.19 4.40
CA THR A 314 14.37 -14.13 5.38
C THR A 314 14.93 -12.81 4.84
N CYS A 315 14.09 -11.80 4.63
CA CYS A 315 14.53 -10.47 4.22
C CYS A 315 14.76 -9.55 5.43
N THR A 316 15.31 -8.36 5.18
CA THR A 316 15.32 -7.25 6.13
C THR A 316 14.00 -6.47 6.04
N GLU A 317 13.69 -5.70 7.08
CA GLU A 317 12.61 -4.72 7.03
C GLU A 317 12.84 -3.66 5.93
N ALA A 318 11.75 -3.14 5.37
CA ALA A 318 11.78 -2.07 4.38
C ALA A 318 11.04 -0.83 4.90
N MET A 319 11.46 0.34 4.41
CA MET A 319 10.82 1.62 4.72
C MET A 319 9.54 1.87 3.92
N THR A 320 9.13 0.94 3.06
CA THR A 320 7.89 1.00 2.26
C THR A 320 6.69 1.28 3.16
N GLY A 321 5.74 2.09 2.67
CA GLY A 321 4.45 2.26 3.32
C GLY A 321 3.45 1.35 2.63
N GLU A 322 2.57 0.72 3.40
CA GLU A 322 1.58 -0.23 2.89
C GLU A 322 0.36 -0.20 3.82
N ASP A 323 -0.81 0.10 3.28
CA ASP A 323 -2.01 0.27 4.08
C ASP A 323 -2.58 -1.05 4.65
N PHE A 324 -2.12 -2.21 4.14
CA PHE A 324 -2.39 -3.52 4.72
C PHE A 324 -2.02 -3.63 6.21
N GLY A 325 -1.09 -2.80 6.69
CA GLY A 325 -0.75 -2.70 8.11
C GLY A 325 -1.94 -2.38 9.02
N TYR A 326 -2.98 -1.69 8.52
CA TYR A 326 -4.23 -1.50 9.26
C TYR A 326 -4.95 -2.81 9.53
N MET A 327 -4.97 -3.72 8.55
CA MET A 327 -5.60 -5.04 8.71
C MET A 327 -4.80 -5.89 9.69
N LEU A 328 -3.47 -5.89 9.59
CA LEU A 328 -2.60 -6.65 10.50
C LEU A 328 -2.62 -6.15 11.95
N ARG A 329 -2.99 -4.89 12.18
CA ARG A 329 -3.22 -4.37 13.54
C ARG A 329 -4.39 -5.07 14.25
N GLU A 330 -5.41 -5.47 13.49
CA GLU A 330 -6.69 -5.97 14.01
C GLU A 330 -6.93 -7.47 13.73
N ILE A 331 -6.17 -8.08 12.83
CA ILE A 331 -6.30 -9.46 12.37
C ILE A 331 -4.90 -10.08 12.31
N PRO A 332 -4.64 -11.22 12.99
CA PRO A 332 -3.36 -11.88 12.87
C PRO A 332 -3.13 -12.34 11.42
N GLY A 333 -1.98 -12.02 10.87
CA GLY A 333 -1.73 -12.26 9.46
C GLY A 333 -0.29 -11.97 9.08
N PHE A 334 -0.01 -12.06 7.79
CA PHE A 334 1.30 -11.70 7.28
C PHE A 334 1.26 -11.31 5.81
N MET A 335 2.29 -10.59 5.40
CA MET A 335 2.61 -10.26 4.02
C MET A 335 3.99 -10.80 3.64
N PHE A 336 4.22 -11.00 2.35
CA PHE A 336 5.53 -11.37 1.83
C PHE A 336 5.81 -10.68 0.50
N TRP A 337 7.09 -10.48 0.21
CA TRP A 337 7.57 -10.10 -1.10
C TRP A 337 7.58 -11.30 -2.05
N LEU A 338 7.05 -11.10 -3.25
CA LEU A 338 7.07 -12.07 -4.33
C LEU A 338 8.03 -11.59 -5.44
N GLY A 339 9.11 -12.33 -5.68
CA GLY A 339 10.11 -11.94 -6.68
C GLY A 339 9.58 -11.98 -8.11
N VAL A 340 9.77 -10.89 -8.85
CA VAL A 340 9.30 -10.73 -10.23
C VAL A 340 10.39 -10.35 -11.24
N ASN A 341 11.66 -10.32 -10.83
CA ASN A 341 12.82 -10.14 -11.70
C ASN A 341 12.67 -9.00 -12.74
N SER A 342 12.57 -7.76 -12.26
CA SER A 342 12.50 -6.59 -13.13
C SER A 342 13.76 -5.72 -13.01
N GLU A 343 14.20 -5.19 -14.14
CA GLU A 343 15.29 -4.20 -14.19
C GLU A 343 14.92 -2.90 -13.48
N TYR A 344 13.64 -2.54 -13.47
CA TYR A 344 13.13 -1.30 -12.91
C TYR A 344 12.31 -1.57 -11.65
N GLY A 345 12.52 -0.73 -10.63
CA GLY A 345 11.81 -0.84 -9.36
C GLY A 345 10.34 -0.39 -9.41
N LEU A 346 9.68 -0.53 -8.27
CA LEU A 346 8.33 0.01 -8.04
C LEU A 346 8.30 1.51 -8.34
N HIS A 347 7.16 1.98 -8.83
CA HIS A 347 6.87 3.38 -9.20
C HIS A 347 7.71 3.93 -10.37
N HIS A 348 8.47 3.07 -11.07
CA HIS A 348 9.18 3.45 -12.27
C HIS A 348 8.30 3.27 -13.52
N ALA A 349 8.30 4.24 -14.44
CA ALA A 349 7.55 4.21 -15.71
C ALA A 349 7.89 3.02 -16.64
N LYS A 350 8.92 2.24 -16.30
CA LYS A 350 9.43 1.10 -17.06
C LYS A 350 9.41 -0.20 -16.27
N LEU A 351 8.68 -0.25 -15.14
CA LEU A 351 8.50 -1.49 -14.38
C LEU A 351 7.99 -2.59 -15.32
N LYS A 352 8.72 -3.71 -15.37
CA LYS A 352 8.42 -4.86 -16.23
C LYS A 352 8.55 -6.16 -15.44
N PRO A 353 7.54 -6.56 -14.66
CA PRO A 353 7.54 -7.82 -13.92
C PRO A 353 7.53 -9.01 -14.90
N ASP A 354 8.27 -10.07 -14.57
CA ASP A 354 8.22 -11.33 -15.31
C ASP A 354 6.92 -12.08 -15.01
N GLU A 355 6.08 -12.24 -16.05
CA GLU A 355 4.75 -12.84 -15.96
C GLU A 355 4.78 -14.36 -15.64
N GLU A 356 5.93 -15.03 -15.72
CA GLU A 356 6.09 -16.45 -15.30
C GLU A 356 5.72 -16.64 -13.81
N VAL A 357 5.86 -15.58 -13.00
CA VAL A 357 5.53 -15.61 -11.58
C VAL A 357 4.05 -15.91 -11.30
N ILE A 358 3.15 -15.55 -12.21
CA ILE A 358 1.69 -15.56 -11.97
C ILE A 358 1.21 -16.98 -11.65
N GLU A 359 1.55 -17.95 -12.49
CA GLU A 359 1.13 -19.36 -12.31
C GLU A 359 1.80 -19.99 -11.09
N LYS A 360 3.08 -19.68 -10.86
CA LYS A 360 3.81 -20.15 -9.67
C LYS A 360 3.14 -19.65 -8.40
N ALA A 361 2.78 -18.37 -8.36
CA ALA A 361 2.13 -17.75 -7.22
C ALA A 361 0.76 -18.34 -6.92
N ILE A 362 -0.10 -18.46 -7.94
CA ILE A 362 -1.42 -19.08 -7.79
C ILE A 362 -1.29 -20.52 -7.28
N THR A 363 -0.33 -21.27 -7.81
CA THR A 363 -0.11 -22.68 -7.44
C THR A 363 0.27 -22.83 -5.97
N PHE A 364 1.34 -22.16 -5.51
CA PHE A 364 1.81 -22.37 -4.13
C PHE A 364 0.83 -21.77 -3.11
N LEU A 365 0.17 -20.65 -3.42
CA LEU A 365 -0.84 -20.06 -2.54
C LEU A 365 -2.06 -20.97 -2.42
N SER A 366 -2.50 -21.58 -3.52
CA SER A 366 -3.60 -22.55 -3.51
C SER A 366 -3.25 -23.75 -2.64
N GLN A 367 -2.02 -24.25 -2.72
CA GLN A 367 -1.53 -25.33 -1.85
C GLN A 367 -1.50 -24.90 -0.38
N TYR A 368 -1.00 -23.70 -0.07
CA TYR A 368 -0.94 -23.19 1.30
C TYR A 368 -2.33 -23.01 1.91
N VAL A 369 -3.25 -22.38 1.19
CA VAL A 369 -4.63 -22.15 1.64
C VAL A 369 -5.35 -23.47 1.90
N LYS A 370 -5.22 -24.44 0.99
CA LYS A 370 -5.77 -25.80 1.19
C LYS A 370 -5.17 -26.48 2.43
N TRP A 371 -3.85 -26.36 2.61
CA TRP A 371 -3.19 -26.93 3.77
C TRP A 371 -3.63 -26.26 5.09
N LYS A 372 -3.82 -24.94 5.08
CA LYS A 372 -4.18 -24.15 6.28
C LYS A 372 -5.65 -24.31 6.67
N GLY A 373 -6.55 -24.42 5.69
CA GLY A 373 -8.00 -24.45 5.89
C GLY A 373 -8.65 -25.84 5.84
N ASN A 374 -7.87 -26.92 5.74
CA ASN A 374 -8.33 -28.30 5.93
C ASN A 374 -7.74 -28.97 7.19
N ARG A 375 -7.08 -28.18 8.05
CA ARG A 375 -6.47 -28.69 9.29
C ARG A 375 -7.53 -28.76 10.38
N LYS A 376 -7.77 -29.97 10.90
CA LYS A 376 -8.39 -30.20 12.22
C LYS A 376 -7.37 -30.12 13.33
#